data_AF-A0A925X5H3-F1
#
_entry.id   AF-A0A925X5H3-F1
#
_cell.length_a   1.000
_cell.length_b   1.000
_cell.length_c   1.000
_cell.angle_alpha   90.00
_cell.angle_beta   90.00
_cell.angle_gamma   90.00
#
_symmetry.space_group_name_H-M   'P 1'
#
loop_
_entity.id
_entity.type
_entity.pdbx_description
1 polymer ?
#
loop_
_entity_poly.entity_id
_entity_poly.type
_entity_poly.pdbx_seq_one_letter_code
_entity_poly.pdbx_strand_id
1 'polypeptide(L)' 'MIAERRLKVTAAFQRRKYTCCFVPQLNLCGKWLSANGFKPGDEVIIEVVENQITITKAA' A
#
# COMPACT_ATOMS: atom_id res chain seq x y z
N MET A 1 14.17 0.17 16.29
CA MET A 1 14.84 0.91 15.19
C MET A 1 13.79 1.20 14.13
N ILE A 2 13.70 2.45 13.67
CA ILE A 2 12.77 2.84 12.60
C ILE A 2 13.52 2.66 11.28
N ALA A 3 13.01 1.80 10.40
CA ALA A 3 13.55 1.64 9.05
C ALA A 3 12.70 2.46 8.08
N GLU A 4 13.26 3.50 7.48
CA GLU A 4 12.59 4.30 6.44
C GLU A 4 12.79 3.65 5.07
N ARG A 5 11.71 3.55 4.28
CA ARG A 5 11.79 3.15 2.87
C ARG A 5 10.99 4.14 2.02
N ARG A 6 11.66 4.73 1.03
CA ARG A 6 11.04 5.65 0.08
C ARG A 6 10.45 4.86 -1.08
N LEU A 7 9.16 5.04 -1.30
CA LEU A 7 8.43 4.46 -2.42
C LEU A 7 7.86 5.57 -3.28
N LYS A 8 7.78 5.33 -4.59
CA LYS A 8 7.18 6.26 -5.54
C LYS A 8 5.73 5.86 -5.77
N VAL A 9 4.83 6.83 -5.70
CA VAL A 9 3.45 6.66 -6.16
C VAL A 9 3.46 6.59 -7.68
N THR A 10 2.94 5.51 -8.23
CA THR A 10 2.84 5.27 -9.68
C THR A 10 1.42 5.49 -10.17
N ALA A 11 1.24 5.67 -11.48
CA ALA A 11 -0.09 5.67 -12.08
C ALA A 11 -0.52 4.25 -12.47
N ALA A 12 -1.74 3.90 -12.14
CA ALA A 12 -2.36 2.62 -12.48
C ALA A 12 -3.54 2.85 -13.42
N PHE A 13 -3.56 2.13 -14.53
CA PHE A 13 -4.70 2.15 -15.43
C PHE A 13 -5.85 1.36 -14.82
N GLN A 14 -6.99 2.01 -14.60
CA GLN A 14 -8.20 1.38 -14.10
C GLN A 14 -9.32 1.47 -15.13
N ARG A 15 -9.75 0.32 -15.64
CA ARG A 15 -10.94 0.19 -16.49
C ARG A 15 -12.18 0.11 -15.60
N ARG A 16 -13.14 1.01 -15.83
CA ARG A 16 -14.45 1.03 -15.18
C ARG A 16 -15.52 0.62 -16.21
N LYS A 17 -16.75 0.34 -15.75
CA LYS A 17 -17.86 -0.13 -16.60
C LYS A 17 -18.16 0.81 -17.79
N TYR A 18 -17.96 2.11 -17.61
CA TYR A 18 -18.29 3.15 -18.61
C TYR A 18 -17.11 4.07 -18.99
N THR A 19 -15.93 3.90 -18.39
CA THR A 19 -14.79 4.80 -18.62
C THR A 19 -13.46 4.12 -18.29
N CYS A 20 -12.35 4.71 -18.70
CA CYS A 20 -11.02 4.35 -18.26
C CYS A 20 -10.30 5.59 -17.70
N CYS A 21 -9.49 5.38 -16.65
CA CYS A 21 -8.77 6.46 -16.00
C CYS A 21 -7.46 5.96 -15.40
N PHE A 22 -6.52 6.87 -15.12
CA PHE A 22 -5.35 6.58 -14.33
C PHE A 22 -5.60 7.01 -12.87
N VAL A 23 -5.24 6.15 -11.93
CA VAL A 23 -5.35 6.41 -10.49
C VAL A 23 -3.98 6.26 -9.81
N PRO A 24 -3.73 6.96 -8.69
CA PRO A 24 -2.52 6.73 -7.90
C PRO A 24 -2.47 5.31 -7.33
N GLN A 25 -1.31 4.66 -7.41
CA GLN A 25 -1.04 3.33 -6.85
C GLN A 25 0.27 3.34 -6.09
N LEU A 26 0.24 2.77 -4.87
CA LEU A 26 1.43 2.47 -4.08
C LEU A 26 1.67 0.96 -4.09
N ASN A 27 2.86 0.54 -4.49
CA ASN A 27 3.23 -0.88 -4.55
C ASN A 27 4.06 -1.27 -3.32
N LEU A 28 3.44 -2.00 -2.39
CA LEU A 28 4.10 -2.58 -1.23
C LEU A 28 4.48 -4.03 -1.53
N CYS A 29 5.67 -4.23 -2.08
CA CYS A 29 6.18 -5.57 -2.37
C CYS A 29 7.66 -5.71 -1.96
N GLY A 30 8.05 -6.92 -1.61
CA GLY A 30 9.45 -7.31 -1.38
C GLY A 30 9.72 -7.95 -0.02
N LYS A 31 10.92 -8.52 0.11
CA LYS A 31 11.37 -9.25 1.30
C LYS A 31 11.30 -8.44 2.59
N TRP A 32 11.38 -7.11 2.50
CA TRP A 32 11.26 -6.22 3.65
C TRP A 32 9.88 -6.31 4.31
N LEU A 33 8.81 -6.48 3.53
CA LEU A 33 7.45 -6.58 4.06
C LEU A 33 7.32 -7.85 4.92
N SER A 34 7.81 -8.98 4.41
CA SER A 34 7.87 -10.24 5.15
C SER A 34 8.80 -10.20 6.37
N ALA A 35 9.95 -9.52 6.26
CA ALA A 35 10.86 -9.32 7.40
C ALA A 35 10.24 -8.49 8.53
N ASN A 36 9.21 -7.68 8.22
CA ASN A 36 8.44 -6.91 9.21
C ASN A 36 7.14 -7.62 9.65
N GLY A 37 7.00 -8.93 9.39
CA GLY A 37 5.93 -9.76 9.96
C GLY A 37 4.63 -9.83 9.15
N PHE A 38 4.55 -9.17 8.00
CA PHE A 38 3.42 -9.28 7.08
C PHE A 38 3.53 -10.54 6.20
N LYS A 39 2.45 -11.29 6.08
CA LYS A 39 2.36 -12.56 5.37
C LYS A 39 1.14 -12.56 4.43
N PRO A 40 1.17 -13.36 3.36
CA PRO A 40 -0.02 -13.57 2.54
C PRO A 40 -1.18 -14.10 3.40
N GLY A 41 -2.35 -13.48 3.26
CA GLY A 41 -3.54 -13.80 4.05
C GLY A 41 -3.69 -13.00 5.34
N ASP A 42 -2.70 -12.19 5.74
CA ASP A 42 -2.87 -11.26 6.84
C ASP A 42 -3.90 -10.18 6.48
N GLU A 43 -4.77 -9.86 7.43
CA GLU A 43 -5.60 -8.67 7.37
C GLU A 43 -4.79 -7.45 7.84
N VAL A 44 -5.05 -6.30 7.24
CA VAL A 44 -4.39 -5.04 7.56
C VAL A 44 -5.41 -3.94 7.76
N ILE A 45 -5.13 -3.06 8.71
CA ILE A 45 -5.90 -1.86 8.98
C ILE A 45 -5.18 -0.70 8.28
N ILE A 46 -5.95 0.10 7.54
CA ILE A 46 -5.45 1.30 6.86
C ILE A 46 -6.17 2.52 7.43
N GLU A 47 -5.40 3.37 8.10
CA GLU A 47 -5.89 4.66 8.58
C GLU A 47 -5.40 5.75 7.63
N VAL A 48 -6.32 6.63 7.21
CA VAL A 48 -6.03 7.70 6.26
C VAL A 48 -6.38 9.04 6.87
N VAL A 49 -5.40 9.93 6.92
CA VAL A 49 -5.58 11.35 7.22
C VAL A 49 -4.92 12.17 6.11
N GLU A 50 -5.03 13.50 6.18
CA GLU A 50 -4.43 14.37 5.17
C GLU A 50 -2.91 14.12 5.05
N ASN A 51 -2.44 13.77 3.85
CA ASN A 51 -1.03 13.48 3.50
C ASN A 51 -0.37 12.31 4.26
N GLN A 52 -1.12 11.50 5.01
CA GLN A 52 -0.57 10.37 5.77
C GLN A 52 -1.46 9.14 5.67
N ILE A 53 -0.82 8.00 5.41
CA ILE A 53 -1.44 6.68 5.43
C ILE A 53 -0.65 5.83 6.43
N THR A 54 -1.34 5.28 7.41
CA THR A 54 -0.77 4.34 8.39
C THR A 54 -1.31 2.95 8.09
N ILE A 55 -0.42 1.97 7.97
CA ILE A 55 -0.76 0.56 7.71
C ILE A 55 -0.30 -0.25 8.90
N THR A 56 -1.22 -0.94 9.54
CA THR A 56 -0.96 -1.82 10.67
C THR A 56 -1.54 -3.19 10.41
N LYS A 57 -0.88 -4.23 10.92
CA LYS A 57 -1.42 -5.59 10.84
C LYS A 57 -2.61 -5.70 11.79
N ALA A 58 -3.73 -6.26 11.32
CA ALA A 58 -4.86 -6.58 12.18
C ALA A 58 -4.45 -7.70 13.16
N ALA A 59 -4.92 -7.60 14.41
CA ALA A 59 -4.58 -8.50 15.50
C ALA A 59 -5.16 -9.91 15.30
#